data_AF-A0A941S548-F1
#
_entry.id   AF-A0A941S548-F1
#
_cell.length_a   1.000
_cell.length_b   1.000
_cell.length_c   1.000
_cell.angle_alpha   90.00
_cell.angle_beta   90.00
_cell.angle_gamma   90.00
#
_symmetry.space_group_name_H-M   'P 1'
#
loop_
_entity.id
_entity.type
_entity.pdbx_description
1 polymer ?
#
loop_
_entity_poly.entity_id
_entity_poly.type
_entity_poly.pdbx_seq_one_letter_code
_entity_poly.pdbx_strand_id
1 'polypeptide(L)'
;MQEELAARDYVRTGTGFGAALREVWRLLKQGIEFSTLSEPKLQNEMRALAAPHMPVLVHKRTKVGATTGPIEDEQWYGELGDFVSRMLWPYLQESPALNGRSKNCVAELLDEIVAAEQRRVCERAMADIMPRTSRFDTSWAM
;
A
#
# COMPACT_ATOMS: atom_id res chain seq x y z
N MET A 1 -22.71 -43.29 21.82
CA MET A 1 -23.22 -41.90 21.80
C MET A 1 -22.09 -40.95 22.20
N GLN A 2 -21.02 -40.89 21.39
CA GLN A 2 -19.81 -40.08 21.68
C GLN A 2 -19.15 -39.52 20.40
N GLU A 3 -19.84 -39.53 19.25
CA GLU A 3 -19.26 -39.07 17.98
C GLU A 3 -19.76 -37.69 17.52
N GLU A 4 -20.76 -37.10 18.18
CA GLU A 4 -21.34 -35.81 17.75
C GLU A 4 -20.68 -34.56 18.35
N LEU A 5 -19.74 -34.67 19.28
CA LEU A 5 -19.12 -33.50 19.92
C LEU A 5 -17.78 -33.08 19.31
N ALA A 6 -17.14 -33.91 18.48
CA ALA A 6 -15.86 -33.58 17.85
C ALA A 6 -15.99 -32.70 16.59
N ALA A 7 -17.19 -32.58 16.01
CA ALA A 7 -17.40 -31.83 14.77
C ALA A 7 -17.67 -30.33 14.99
N ARG A 8 -17.80 -29.87 16.24
CA ARG A 8 -18.17 -28.48 16.56
C ARG A 8 -17.01 -27.53 16.88
N ASP A 9 -15.81 -28.05 17.12
CA ASP A 9 -14.64 -27.23 17.46
C ASP A 9 -13.70 -26.92 16.29
N TYR A 10 -13.95 -27.47 15.10
CA TYR A 10 -13.06 -27.25 13.94
C TYR A 10 -13.24 -25.88 13.25
N VAL A 11 -14.21 -25.07 13.68
CA VAL A 11 -14.54 -23.79 13.02
C VAL A 11 -13.75 -22.60 13.60
N ARG A 12 -12.92 -22.79 14.64
CA ARG A 12 -12.32 -21.66 15.39
C ARG A 12 -10.83 -21.36 15.12
N THR A 13 -10.21 -21.96 14.11
CA THR A 13 -8.77 -21.75 13.80
C THR A 13 -8.50 -21.08 12.45
N GLY A 14 -9.40 -20.20 11.99
CA GLY A 14 -9.19 -19.40 10.77
C GLY A 14 -8.24 -18.21 10.92
N THR A 15 -7.76 -17.88 12.12
CA THR A 15 -7.04 -16.63 12.41
C THR A 15 -5.51 -16.76 12.52
N GLY A 16 -4.95 -17.98 12.48
CA GLY A 16 -3.51 -18.20 12.70
C GLY A 16 -2.63 -18.10 11.45
N PHE A 17 -3.15 -18.53 10.30
CA PHE A 17 -2.33 -18.67 9.08
C PHE A 17 -1.94 -17.31 8.48
N GLY A 18 -2.88 -16.35 8.44
CA GLY A 18 -2.61 -14.99 7.96
C GLY A 18 -1.74 -14.16 8.90
N ALA A 19 -1.73 -14.46 10.20
CA ALA A 19 -0.83 -13.84 11.17
C ALA A 19 0.60 -14.39 11.03
N ALA A 20 0.74 -15.71 10.86
CA ALA A 20 2.03 -16.36 10.61
C ALA A 20 2.62 -15.95 9.25
N LEU A 21 1.79 -15.85 8.21
CA LEU A 21 2.21 -15.31 6.91
C LEU A 21 2.69 -13.87 7.04
N ARG A 22 1.94 -12.98 7.73
CA ARG A 22 2.37 -11.60 8.02
C ARG A 22 3.69 -11.55 8.78
N GLU A 23 3.90 -12.44 9.74
CA GLU A 23 5.13 -12.49 10.53
C GLU A 23 6.32 -12.97 9.71
N VAL A 24 6.15 -14.01 8.89
CA VAL A 24 7.16 -14.44 7.91
C VAL A 24 7.45 -13.33 6.90
N TRP A 25 6.42 -12.61 6.47
CA TRP A 25 6.56 -11.44 5.58
C TRP A 25 7.30 -10.28 6.24
N ARG A 26 7.01 -9.98 7.51
CA ARG A 26 7.70 -8.97 8.32
C ARG A 26 9.17 -9.33 8.52
N LEU A 27 9.48 -10.62 8.72
CA LEU A 27 10.84 -11.12 8.85
C LEU A 27 11.60 -11.09 7.52
N LEU A 28 10.93 -11.39 6.40
CA LEU A 28 11.48 -11.19 5.06
C LEU A 28 11.77 -9.69 4.79
N LYS A 29 10.90 -8.79 5.25
CA LYS A 29 11.09 -7.33 5.17
C LYS A 29 12.32 -6.84 5.93
N GLN A 30 12.69 -7.48 7.05
CA GLN A 30 13.92 -7.18 7.79
C GLN A 30 15.19 -7.73 7.13
N GLY A 31 15.08 -8.81 6.35
CA GLY A 31 16.21 -9.45 5.67
C GLY A 31 16.60 -8.80 4.33
N ILE A 32 15.74 -7.96 3.76
CA ILE A 32 16.02 -7.23 2.51
C ILE A 32 16.63 -5.88 2.91
N GLU A 33 17.91 -5.86 3.25
CA GLU A 33 18.65 -4.61 3.39
C GLU A 33 18.72 -3.92 2.02
N PHE A 34 17.94 -2.86 1.85
CA PHE A 34 17.97 -2.03 0.67
C PHE A 34 19.31 -1.30 0.62
N SER A 35 20.08 -1.48 -0.45
CA SER A 35 21.24 -0.62 -0.68
C SER A 35 20.74 0.83 -0.77
N THR A 36 21.17 1.66 0.18
CA THR A 36 20.75 3.06 0.40
C THR A 36 20.92 3.97 -0.82
N LEU A 37 21.74 3.57 -1.80
CA LEU A 37 21.96 4.28 -3.06
C LEU A 37 21.02 3.83 -4.18
N SER A 38 20.59 2.58 -4.19
CA SER A 38 19.73 2.00 -5.24
C SER A 38 18.25 2.29 -5.01
N GLU A 39 17.87 2.44 -3.75
CA GLU A 39 16.48 2.60 -3.31
C GLU A 39 15.83 3.91 -3.80
N PRO A 40 16.50 5.09 -3.72
CA PRO A 40 15.89 6.33 -4.20
C PRO A 40 15.69 6.34 -5.72
N LYS A 41 16.61 5.71 -6.45
CA LYS A 41 16.52 5.61 -7.92
C LYS A 41 15.37 4.72 -8.34
N LEU A 42 15.24 3.54 -7.72
CA LEU A 42 14.12 2.63 -7.98
C LEU A 42 12.77 3.27 -7.60
N GLN A 43 12.69 3.94 -6.44
CA GLN A 43 11.48 4.64 -6.04
C GLN A 43 11.08 5.74 -7.03
N ASN A 44 12.05 6.50 -7.55
CA ASN A 44 11.79 7.54 -8.55
C ASN A 44 11.32 6.95 -9.89
N GLU A 45 11.97 5.88 -10.36
CA GLU A 45 11.55 5.14 -11.57
C GLU A 45 10.13 4.60 -11.41
N MET A 46 9.84 3.95 -10.29
CA MET A 46 8.51 3.44 -9.97
C MET A 46 7.47 4.55 -9.88
N ARG A 47 7.81 5.69 -9.26
CA ARG A 47 6.91 6.84 -9.20
C ARG A 47 6.63 7.40 -10.59
N ALA A 48 7.64 7.49 -11.46
CA ALA A 48 7.46 7.97 -12.83
C ALA A 48 6.57 7.04 -13.64
N LEU A 49 6.79 5.72 -13.56
CA LEU A 49 6.00 4.70 -14.26
C LEU A 49 4.56 4.63 -13.72
N ALA A 50 4.38 4.73 -12.40
CA ALA A 50 3.07 4.69 -11.76
C ALA A 50 2.33 6.04 -11.78
N ALA A 51 2.97 7.16 -12.16
CA ALA A 51 2.39 8.49 -12.10
C ALA A 51 1.01 8.61 -12.78
N PRO A 52 0.78 8.05 -13.99
CA PRO A 52 -0.53 8.11 -14.63
C PRO A 52 -1.63 7.37 -13.86
N HIS A 53 -1.24 6.37 -13.07
CA HIS A 53 -2.15 5.49 -12.33
C HIS A 53 -2.27 5.87 -10.84
N MET A 54 -1.42 6.78 -10.36
CA MET A 54 -1.34 7.17 -8.95
C MET A 54 -2.69 7.63 -8.37
N PRO A 55 -3.50 8.46 -9.06
CA PRO A 55 -4.81 8.85 -8.52
C PRO A 55 -5.76 7.66 -8.31
N VAL A 56 -5.74 6.68 -9.23
CA VAL A 56 -6.58 5.48 -9.15
C VAL A 56 -6.11 4.57 -8.01
N LEU A 57 -4.80 4.38 -7.87
CA LEU A 57 -4.21 3.57 -6.80
C LEU A 57 -4.51 4.17 -5.43
N VAL A 58 -4.36 5.50 -5.27
CA VAL A 58 -4.69 6.21 -4.02
C VAL A 58 -6.18 6.11 -3.69
N HIS A 59 -7.05 6.28 -4.69
CA HIS A 59 -8.50 6.15 -4.49
C HIS A 59 -8.88 4.72 -4.05
N LYS A 60 -8.35 3.69 -4.72
CA LYS A 60 -8.59 2.29 -4.38
C LYS A 60 -8.09 1.94 -2.98
N ARG A 61 -6.87 2.34 -2.63
CA ARG A 61 -6.30 2.15 -1.30
C ARG A 61 -7.13 2.83 -0.21
N THR A 62 -7.66 4.01 -0.49
CA THR A 62 -8.55 4.74 0.43
C THR A 62 -9.88 4.00 0.62
N LYS A 63 -10.45 3.46 -0.47
CA LYS A 63 -11.69 2.68 -0.42
C LYS A 63 -11.53 1.40 0.41
N VAL A 64 -10.42 0.69 0.22
CA VAL A 64 -10.06 -0.50 1.01
C VAL A 64 -9.82 -0.13 2.47
N GLY A 65 -9.07 0.93 2.75
CA GLY A 65 -8.82 1.38 4.12
C GLY A 65 -10.07 1.86 4.88
N ALA A 66 -11.13 2.25 4.16
CA ALA A 66 -12.42 2.59 4.76
C ALA A 66 -13.24 1.35 5.17
N THR A 67 -12.96 0.19 4.58
CA THR A 67 -13.58 -1.09 4.91
C THR A 67 -12.63 -1.90 5.79
N THR A 68 -12.92 -1.99 7.09
CA THR A 68 -12.03 -2.67 8.03
C THR A 68 -12.22 -4.19 7.95
N GLY A 69 -11.32 -4.89 7.26
CA GLY A 69 -11.31 -6.35 7.26
C GLY A 69 -10.08 -6.96 6.57
N PRO A 70 -9.67 -8.18 6.99
CA PRO A 70 -8.49 -8.85 6.44
C PRO A 70 -8.66 -9.29 4.97
N ILE A 71 -9.89 -9.44 4.50
CA ILE A 71 -10.19 -9.84 3.11
C ILE A 71 -9.92 -8.67 2.15
N GLU A 72 -10.22 -7.46 2.61
CA GLU A 72 -10.05 -6.23 1.84
C GLU A 72 -8.56 -5.87 1.69
N ASP A 73 -7.76 -6.14 2.72
CA ASP A 73 -6.30 -6.05 2.65
C ASP A 73 -5.73 -7.04 1.63
N GLU A 74 -6.18 -8.31 1.64
CA GLU A 74 -5.77 -9.32 0.65
C GLU A 74 -6.16 -8.91 -0.77
N GLN A 75 -7.36 -8.35 -0.95
CA GLN A 75 -7.80 -7.84 -2.24
C GLN A 75 -6.91 -6.69 -2.73
N TRP A 76 -6.53 -5.75 -1.86
CA TRP A 76 -5.61 -4.67 -2.22
C TRP A 76 -4.25 -5.19 -2.68
N TYR A 77 -3.65 -6.12 -1.92
CA TYR A 77 -2.37 -6.71 -2.31
C TYR A 77 -2.47 -7.53 -3.60
N GLY A 78 -3.59 -8.21 -3.85
CA GLY A 78 -3.87 -8.88 -5.12
C GLY A 78 -3.92 -7.92 -6.30
N GLU A 79 -4.69 -6.83 -6.18
CA GLU A 79 -4.79 -5.80 -7.23
C GLU A 79 -3.45 -5.10 -7.49
N LEU A 80 -2.67 -4.85 -6.42
CA LEU A 80 -1.37 -4.23 -6.52
C LEU A 80 -0.35 -5.17 -7.20
N GLY A 81 -0.38 -6.47 -6.85
CA GLY A 81 0.43 -7.49 -7.49
C GLY A 81 0.12 -7.67 -8.98
N ASP A 82 -1.16 -7.59 -9.35
CA ASP A 82 -1.61 -7.60 -10.75
C ASP A 82 -1.13 -6.35 -11.50
N PHE A 83 -1.27 -5.18 -10.89
CA PHE A 83 -0.78 -3.93 -11.46
C PHE A 83 0.73 -3.98 -11.69
N VAL A 84 1.50 -4.42 -10.69
CA VAL A 84 2.95 -4.60 -10.83
C VAL A 84 3.24 -5.58 -11.96
N SER A 85 2.60 -6.74 -11.98
CA SER A 85 2.89 -7.78 -12.97
C SER A 85 2.57 -7.37 -14.41
N ARG A 86 1.48 -6.63 -14.62
CA ARG A 86 1.00 -6.29 -15.97
C ARG A 86 1.53 -4.95 -16.47
N MET A 87 1.60 -3.95 -15.60
CA MET A 87 1.88 -2.57 -15.99
C MET A 87 3.32 -2.17 -15.71
N LEU A 88 3.89 -2.55 -14.56
CA LEU A 88 5.23 -2.07 -14.17
C LEU A 88 6.34 -3.05 -14.54
N TRP A 89 6.09 -4.35 -14.39
CA TRP A 89 7.10 -5.39 -14.55
C TRP A 89 7.75 -5.43 -15.93
N PRO A 90 7.01 -5.25 -17.05
CA PRO A 90 7.64 -5.19 -18.38
C PRO A 90 8.73 -4.12 -18.50
N TYR A 91 8.61 -3.02 -17.75
CA TYR A 91 9.56 -1.91 -17.76
C TYR A 91 10.60 -1.99 -16.65
N LEU A 92 10.28 -2.66 -15.54
CA LEU A 92 11.16 -2.77 -14.37
C LEU A 92 12.09 -3.98 -14.40
N GLN A 93 11.73 -5.06 -15.10
CA GLN A 93 12.52 -6.30 -15.10
C GLN A 93 13.94 -6.12 -15.66
N GLU A 94 14.12 -5.14 -16.55
CA GLU A 94 15.42 -4.79 -17.14
C GLU A 94 16.15 -3.70 -16.35
N SER A 95 15.50 -3.09 -15.34
CA SER A 95 16.11 -2.02 -14.56
C SER A 95 17.25 -2.56 -13.71
N PRO A 96 18.48 -2.03 -13.84
CA PRO A 96 19.58 -2.38 -12.96
C PRO A 96 19.31 -1.93 -11.51
N ALA A 97 18.38 -0.98 -11.31
CA ALA A 97 17.95 -0.56 -10.00
C ALA A 97 17.13 -1.63 -9.27
N LEU A 98 16.59 -2.63 -9.99
CA LEU A 98 15.83 -3.75 -9.41
C LEU A 98 16.72 -4.65 -8.56
N ASN A 99 17.99 -4.84 -8.92
CA ASN A 99 18.99 -5.65 -8.18
C ASN A 99 18.47 -7.05 -7.77
N GLY A 100 17.79 -7.76 -8.68
CA GLY A 100 17.24 -9.09 -8.42
C GLY A 100 16.00 -9.14 -7.51
N ARG A 101 15.38 -7.99 -7.21
CA ARG A 101 14.16 -7.94 -6.38
C ARG A 101 12.99 -8.64 -7.06
N SER A 102 12.16 -9.28 -6.24
CA SER A 102 10.93 -9.94 -6.70
C SER A 102 9.79 -8.95 -6.94
N LYS A 103 8.77 -9.39 -7.68
CA LYS A 103 7.51 -8.65 -7.88
C LYS A 103 6.84 -8.25 -6.56
N ASN A 104 6.92 -9.09 -5.54
CA ASN A 104 6.32 -8.83 -4.23
C ASN A 104 7.00 -7.64 -3.55
N CYS A 105 8.33 -7.58 -3.59
CA CYS A 105 9.08 -6.43 -3.06
C CYS A 105 8.74 -5.14 -3.80
N VAL A 106 8.52 -5.21 -5.11
CA VAL A 106 8.09 -4.06 -5.91
C VAL A 106 6.66 -3.64 -5.54
N ALA A 107 5.76 -4.60 -5.30
CA ALA A 107 4.40 -4.30 -4.82
C ALA A 107 4.42 -3.62 -3.45
N GLU A 108 5.24 -4.09 -2.51
CA GLU A 108 5.44 -3.43 -1.21
C GLU A 108 5.91 -1.99 -1.35
N LEU A 109 6.97 -1.78 -2.12
CA LEU A 109 7.53 -0.46 -2.34
C LEU A 109 6.51 0.46 -3.00
N LEU A 110 5.68 -0.08 -3.90
CA LEU A 110 4.60 0.66 -4.51
C LEU A 110 3.49 1.01 -3.51
N ASP A 111 3.11 0.10 -2.60
CA ASP A 111 2.14 0.41 -1.54
C ASP A 111 2.65 1.55 -0.66
N GLU A 112 3.93 1.55 -0.29
CA GLU A 112 4.53 2.62 0.50
C GLU A 112 4.48 3.97 -0.25
N ILE A 113 4.76 3.98 -1.56
CA ILE A 113 4.64 5.17 -2.40
C ILE A 113 3.17 5.65 -2.46
N VAL A 114 2.22 4.75 -2.67
CA VAL A 114 0.79 5.07 -2.74
C VAL A 114 0.29 5.59 -1.38
N ALA A 115 0.72 4.99 -0.26
CA ALA A 115 0.40 5.43 1.09
C ALA A 115 0.98 6.82 1.39
N ALA A 116 2.20 7.11 0.93
CA ALA A 116 2.79 8.44 1.04
C ALA A 116 2.03 9.47 0.22
N GLU A 117 1.60 9.13 -0.99
CA GLU A 117 0.82 10.03 -1.83
C GLU A 117 -0.60 10.25 -1.28
N GLN A 118 -1.22 9.21 -0.73
CA GLN A 118 -2.51 9.32 -0.03
C GLN A 118 -2.42 10.33 1.13
N ARG A 119 -1.37 10.24 1.96
CA ARG A 119 -1.13 11.22 3.05
C ARG A 119 -1.02 12.64 2.52
N ARG A 120 -0.25 12.86 1.46
CA ARG A 120 -0.10 14.18 0.82
C ARG A 120 -1.41 14.74 0.30
N VAL A 121 -2.25 13.89 -0.32
CA VAL A 121 -3.58 14.30 -0.81
C VAL A 121 -4.49 14.68 0.35
N CYS A 122 -4.50 13.89 1.42
CA CYS A 122 -5.25 14.21 2.64
C CYS A 122 -4.79 15.53 3.27
N GLU A 123 -3.48 15.75 3.40
CA GLU A 123 -2.88 16.99 3.92
C GLU A 123 -3.29 18.22 3.10
N ARG A 124 -3.27 18.12 1.77
CA ARG A 124 -3.74 19.21 0.88
C ARG A 124 -5.23 19.48 1.04
N ALA A 125 -6.05 18.42 1.07
CA ALA A 125 -7.49 18.58 1.28
C ALA A 125 -7.80 19.28 2.62
N MET A 126 -7.07 18.95 3.69
CA MET A 126 -7.21 19.64 4.98
C MET A 126 -6.79 21.11 4.92
N ALA A 127 -5.73 21.44 4.17
CA ALA A 127 -5.29 22.82 3.98
C ALA A 127 -6.31 23.67 3.18
N ASP A 128 -7.05 23.05 2.26
CA ASP A 128 -8.08 23.72 1.47
C ASP A 128 -9.41 23.88 2.23
N ILE A 129 -9.71 23.00 3.20
CA ILE A 129 -10.93 23.08 4.04
C ILE A 129 -10.82 24.19 5.10
N MET A 130 -9.60 24.61 5.47
CA MET A 130 -9.44 25.73 6.41
C MET A 130 -9.72 27.07 5.69
N PRO A 131 -10.76 27.83 6.10
CA PRO A 131 -10.97 29.15 5.53
C PRO A 131 -9.76 30.04 5.86
N ARG A 132 -8.98 30.39 4.83
CA ARG A 132 -7.84 31.33 4.95
C ARG A 132 -8.28 32.74 5.32
N THR A 133 -9.57 33.05 5.13
CA THR A 133 -10.19 34.28 5.60
C THR A 133 -10.72 34.05 7.01
N SER A 134 -9.89 34.39 8.00
CA SER A 134 -10.38 34.64 9.34
C SER A 134 -11.50 35.70 9.25
N ARG A 135 -12.62 35.50 9.95
CA ARG A 135 -13.68 36.53 10.09
C ARG A 135 -13.19 37.85 10.73
N PHE A 136 -11.94 37.87 11.19
CA PHE A 136 -11.25 39.04 11.73
C PHE A 136 -10.36 39.77 10.70
N ASP A 137 -10.37 39.33 9.44
CA ASP A 137 -9.61 39.97 8.36
C ASP A 137 -10.41 41.17 7.80
N THR A 138 -10.30 42.31 8.50
CA THR A 138 -10.91 43.61 8.12
C THR A 138 -10.10 44.38 7.06
N SER A 139 -9.15 43.74 6.37
CA SER A 139 -8.29 44.39 5.37
C SER A 139 -9.04 44.97 4.15
N TRP A 140 -10.29 44.58 3.95
CA TRP A 140 -11.18 45.10 2.90
C TRP A 140 -12.00 46.35 3.31
N ALA A 141 -11.91 46.78 4.57
CA ALA A 141 -12.69 47.90 5.11
C ALA A 141 -11.89 49.22 5.23
N MET A 142 -10.77 49.35 4.51
CA MET A 142 -10.03 50.61 4.34
C MET A 142 -10.22 51.19 2.94
#